data_AF-A0A6V7YDT3-F1
#
_entry.id   AF-A0A6V7YDT3-F1
#
_cell.length_a   1.000
_cell.length_b   1.000
_cell.length_c   1.000
_cell.angle_alpha   90.00
_cell.angle_beta   90.00
_cell.angle_gamma   90.00
#
_symmetry.space_group_name_H-M   'P 1'
#
loop_
_entity.id
_entity.type
_entity.pdbx_description
1 polymer ?
#
loop_
_entity_poly.entity_id
_entity_poly.type
_entity_poly.pdbx_seq_one_letter_code
_entity_poly.pdbx_strand_id
1 'polypeptide(L)'
;MENDADGIILAFINLLTSELQIEEIFSFDEILCLLPILIKMIQTGELTFKSDFDFKFKDAVEFIKKELGSKSVELLKPENADNGDKQEIANIIFALLFILYKNQRAKFDQICEKLDGKNSAGIRNLLKRFDNFDRLSPIPFTSILNNSSSNNLFSSQNSNIQIFSSQHEKENLEEISKYKIKSAELEAKYKQIESINSKLNEQLGNAQNEFADLENKFERLKQADNEKQGSIELLNIQLREITDEMETLRYTNSELLKELKSLNERHSRAVQKSAKDLKSKEEEVGLLYIRLDALVKQITEKDSSENKLKFMEQQIANQQGTIEELRSGLEQALDRANFAEKELIKYKGLHNNSINLQNNATFQNDSDNSISLHDDLTSCKIAENHRFYF
;
A
#
# COMPACT_ATOMS: atom_id res chain seq x y z
N MET A 1 -53.38 -8.02 -36.22
CA MET A 1 -51.92 -7.85 -36.23
C MET A 1 -51.42 -8.60 -35.03
N GLU A 2 -50.81 -9.75 -35.25
CA GLU A 2 -50.12 -10.51 -34.21
C GLU A 2 -49.12 -9.56 -33.53
N ASN A 3 -49.28 -9.36 -32.22
CA ASN A 3 -48.22 -8.75 -31.44
C ASN A 3 -47.10 -9.78 -31.42
N ASP A 4 -46.08 -9.55 -32.24
CA ASP A 4 -44.87 -10.36 -32.32
C ASP A 4 -44.16 -10.29 -30.95
N ALA A 5 -44.54 -11.20 -30.06
CA ALA A 5 -44.06 -11.26 -28.68
C ALA A 5 -42.53 -11.38 -28.65
N ASP A 6 -41.98 -12.07 -29.64
CA ASP A 6 -40.55 -12.25 -29.84
C ASP A 6 -39.87 -10.92 -30.15
N GLY A 7 -40.41 -10.15 -31.09
CA GLY A 7 -39.90 -8.82 -31.44
C GLY A 7 -40.00 -7.82 -30.29
N ILE A 8 -41.06 -7.90 -29.48
CA ILE A 8 -41.24 -7.04 -28.31
C ILE A 8 -40.22 -7.39 -27.20
N ILE A 9 -39.99 -8.68 -26.95
CA ILE A 9 -38.98 -9.15 -25.99
C ILE A 9 -37.58 -8.72 -26.45
N LEU A 10 -37.22 -8.98 -27.70
CA LEU A 10 -35.91 -8.60 -28.24
C LEU A 10 -35.67 -7.10 -28.14
N ALA A 11 -36.67 -6.27 -28.43
CA ALA A 11 -36.56 -4.82 -28.29
C ALA A 11 -36.32 -4.39 -26.83
N PHE A 12 -37.00 -5.02 -25.87
CA PHE A 12 -36.76 -4.75 -24.44
C PHE A 12 -35.34 -5.17 -24.02
N ILE A 13 -34.92 -6.35 -24.46
CA ILE A 13 -33.61 -6.92 -24.16
C ILE A 13 -32.48 -6.07 -24.75
N ASN A 14 -32.61 -5.64 -26.01
CA ASN A 14 -31.61 -4.81 -26.69
C ASN A 14 -31.49 -3.42 -26.08
N LEU A 15 -32.58 -2.89 -25.50
CA LEU A 15 -32.51 -1.66 -24.73
C LEU A 15 -31.65 -1.85 -23.46
N LEU A 16 -31.79 -2.99 -22.76
CA LEU A 16 -30.98 -3.27 -21.57
C LEU A 16 -29.51 -3.47 -21.90
N THR A 17 -29.18 -4.16 -23.00
CA THR A 17 -27.79 -4.34 -23.43
C THR A 17 -27.18 -3.02 -23.86
N SER A 18 -27.94 -2.16 -24.55
CA SER A 18 -27.52 -0.81 -24.92
C SER A 18 -27.17 0.05 -23.69
N GLU A 19 -28.00 0.02 -22.63
CA GLU A 19 -27.70 0.73 -21.38
C GLU A 19 -26.44 0.21 -20.67
N LEU A 20 -26.11 -1.07 -20.87
CA LEU A 20 -24.90 -1.70 -20.35
C LEU A 20 -23.68 -1.60 -21.29
N GLN A 21 -23.82 -0.96 -22.46
CA GLN A 21 -22.80 -0.89 -23.51
C GLN A 21 -22.33 -2.27 -24.00
N ILE A 22 -23.26 -3.24 -24.02
CA ILE A 22 -23.04 -4.59 -24.56
C ILE A 22 -23.55 -4.61 -26.01
N GLU A 23 -22.94 -5.46 -26.84
CA GLU A 23 -23.39 -5.71 -28.21
C GLU A 23 -24.87 -6.12 -28.25
N GLU A 24 -25.58 -5.68 -29.29
CA GLU A 24 -26.99 -6.02 -29.47
C GLU A 24 -27.17 -7.54 -29.60
N ILE A 25 -28.24 -8.04 -29.00
CA ILE A 25 -28.60 -9.45 -29.13
C ILE A 25 -29.46 -9.63 -30.37
N PHE A 26 -29.03 -10.54 -31.23
CA PHE A 26 -29.71 -10.80 -32.50
C PHE A 26 -30.58 -12.07 -32.46
N SER A 27 -30.46 -12.89 -31.41
CA SER A 27 -31.15 -14.17 -31.31
C SER A 27 -31.61 -14.51 -29.89
N PHE A 28 -32.64 -15.37 -29.80
CA PHE A 28 -33.14 -15.89 -28.51
C PHE A 28 -32.12 -16.77 -27.79
N ASP A 29 -31.17 -17.35 -28.54
CA ASP A 29 -30.13 -18.24 -28.00
C ASP A 29 -29.10 -17.48 -27.15
N GLU A 30 -28.91 -16.18 -27.42
CA GLU A 30 -28.02 -15.29 -26.68
C GLU A 30 -28.66 -14.74 -25.40
N ILE A 31 -29.98 -14.90 -25.20
CA ILE A 31 -30.69 -14.33 -24.06
C ILE A 31 -30.26 -15.00 -22.73
N LEU A 32 -29.76 -16.23 -22.78
CA LEU A 32 -29.18 -16.92 -21.62
C LEU A 32 -28.15 -16.05 -20.88
N CYS A 33 -27.28 -15.35 -21.63
CA CYS A 33 -26.24 -14.49 -21.08
C CYS A 33 -26.80 -13.30 -20.29
N LEU A 34 -28.08 -12.95 -20.49
CA LEU A 34 -28.72 -11.81 -19.84
C LEU A 34 -29.64 -12.17 -18.69
N LEU A 35 -30.03 -13.43 -18.53
CA LEU A 35 -30.84 -13.85 -17.39
C LEU A 35 -30.20 -13.49 -16.03
N PRO A 36 -28.87 -13.66 -15.83
CA PRO A 36 -28.23 -13.24 -14.58
C PRO A 36 -28.33 -11.73 -14.33
N ILE A 37 -28.27 -10.93 -15.40
CA ILE A 37 -28.36 -9.48 -15.38
C ILE A 37 -29.79 -9.05 -15.02
N LEU A 38 -30.79 -9.62 -15.70
CA LEU A 38 -32.21 -9.39 -15.42
C LEU A 38 -32.57 -9.75 -13.97
N ILE A 39 -32.13 -10.91 -13.49
CA ILE A 39 -32.39 -11.34 -12.11
C ILE A 39 -31.73 -10.40 -11.11
N LYS A 40 -30.49 -9.98 -11.36
CA LYS A 40 -29.81 -9.02 -10.48
C LYS A 40 -30.51 -7.67 -10.49
N MET A 41 -30.98 -7.21 -11.65
CA MET A 41 -31.76 -6.00 -11.78
C MET A 41 -33.08 -6.09 -11.00
N ILE A 42 -33.77 -7.24 -11.04
CA ILE A 42 -34.98 -7.48 -10.23
C ILE A 42 -34.65 -7.39 -8.72
N GLN A 43 -33.54 -8.00 -8.29
CA GLN A 43 -33.15 -8.06 -6.88
C GLN A 43 -32.67 -6.72 -6.32
N THR A 44 -31.89 -5.97 -7.09
CA THR A 44 -31.19 -4.76 -6.63
C THR A 44 -31.84 -3.47 -7.10
N GLY A 45 -32.67 -3.53 -8.14
CA GLY A 45 -33.18 -2.35 -8.84
C GLY A 45 -32.12 -1.69 -9.74
N GLU A 46 -30.88 -2.16 -9.76
CA GLU A 46 -29.79 -1.57 -10.55
C GLU A 46 -29.39 -2.47 -11.71
N LEU A 47 -29.31 -1.87 -12.90
CA LEU A 47 -28.82 -2.54 -14.09
C LEU A 47 -27.29 -2.62 -13.99
N THR A 48 -26.78 -3.77 -13.60
CA THR A 48 -25.34 -4.00 -13.45
C THR A 48 -24.94 -5.27 -14.18
N PHE A 49 -23.79 -5.21 -14.87
CA PHE A 49 -23.27 -6.38 -15.55
C PHE A 49 -23.01 -7.52 -14.54
N LYS A 50 -23.45 -8.72 -14.92
CA LYS A 50 -23.19 -9.96 -14.19
C LYS A 50 -22.99 -11.05 -15.22
N SER A 51 -21.77 -11.55 -15.32
CA SER A 51 -21.45 -12.73 -16.12
C SER A 51 -21.51 -13.96 -15.25
N ASP A 52 -22.32 -14.93 -15.64
CA ASP A 52 -22.37 -16.24 -15.01
C ASP A 52 -22.55 -17.27 -16.14
N PHE A 53 -21.43 -17.82 -16.61
CA PHE A 53 -21.40 -18.71 -17.78
C PHE A 53 -21.99 -20.09 -17.49
N ASP A 54 -22.15 -20.44 -16.21
CA ASP A 54 -22.76 -21.70 -15.78
C ASP A 54 -24.27 -21.56 -15.54
N PHE A 55 -24.84 -20.36 -15.73
CA PHE A 55 -26.24 -20.06 -15.49
C PHE A 55 -27.16 -20.71 -16.53
N LYS A 56 -28.21 -21.40 -16.08
CA LYS A 56 -29.19 -22.10 -16.93
C LYS A 56 -30.60 -21.55 -16.77
N PHE A 57 -31.49 -21.86 -17.72
CA PHE A 57 -32.91 -21.50 -17.59
C PHE A 57 -33.54 -22.09 -16.33
N LYS A 58 -33.06 -23.24 -15.86
CA LYS A 58 -33.48 -23.84 -14.59
C LYS A 58 -33.26 -22.91 -13.40
N ASP A 59 -32.14 -22.19 -13.36
CA ASP A 59 -31.84 -21.26 -12.26
C ASP A 59 -32.78 -20.04 -12.29
N ALA A 60 -33.13 -19.57 -13.48
CA ALA A 60 -34.15 -18.52 -13.65
C ALA A 60 -35.54 -19.00 -13.19
N VAL A 61 -35.90 -20.24 -13.51
CA VAL A 61 -37.17 -20.86 -13.09
C VAL A 61 -37.22 -21.05 -11.57
N GLU A 62 -36.12 -21.45 -10.93
CA GLU A 62 -36.02 -21.51 -9.46
C GLU A 62 -36.17 -20.13 -8.82
N PHE A 63 -35.59 -19.09 -9.42
CA PHE A 63 -35.79 -17.71 -8.98
C PHE A 63 -37.26 -17.27 -9.10
N ILE A 64 -37.90 -17.50 -10.25
CA ILE A 64 -39.33 -17.20 -10.46
C ILE A 64 -40.19 -17.94 -9.43
N LYS A 65 -39.85 -19.19 -9.13
CA LYS A 65 -40.56 -20.02 -8.13
C LYS A 65 -40.47 -19.43 -6.74
N LYS A 66 -39.33 -18.85 -6.37
CA LYS A 66 -39.15 -18.16 -5.09
C LYS A 66 -40.00 -16.90 -4.99
N GLU A 67 -40.10 -16.13 -6.08
CA GLU A 67 -40.79 -14.83 -6.10
C GLU A 67 -42.31 -14.94 -6.28
N LEU A 68 -42.79 -15.88 -7.12
CA LEU A 68 -44.20 -16.01 -7.50
C LEU A 68 -44.87 -17.30 -6.98
N GLY A 69 -44.12 -18.19 -6.32
CA GLY A 69 -44.61 -19.44 -5.76
C GLY A 69 -44.70 -20.60 -6.76
N SER A 70 -44.73 -21.83 -6.22
CA SER A 70 -44.62 -23.08 -6.99
C SER A 70 -45.68 -23.29 -8.08
N LYS A 71 -46.91 -22.80 -7.87
CA LYS A 71 -48.03 -22.97 -8.83
C LYS A 71 -47.84 -22.16 -10.11
N SER A 72 -47.15 -21.03 -10.01
CA SER A 72 -46.89 -20.12 -11.13
C SER A 72 -45.92 -20.72 -12.16
N VAL A 73 -45.08 -21.64 -11.70
CA VAL A 73 -43.94 -22.18 -12.46
C VAL A 73 -44.20 -23.61 -12.94
N GLU A 74 -45.32 -24.23 -12.52
CA GLU A 74 -45.66 -25.64 -12.79
C GLU A 74 -45.72 -26.00 -14.29
N LEU A 75 -45.96 -25.01 -15.16
CA LEU A 75 -46.02 -25.21 -16.60
C LEU A 75 -44.80 -24.63 -17.36
N LEU A 76 -43.83 -24.02 -16.67
CA LEU A 76 -42.57 -23.59 -17.30
C LEU A 76 -41.63 -24.79 -17.43
N LYS A 77 -41.12 -25.02 -18.63
CA LYS A 77 -40.22 -26.15 -18.93
C LYS A 77 -38.81 -25.62 -19.21
N PRO A 78 -37.96 -25.45 -18.18
CA PRO A 78 -36.61 -24.94 -18.38
C PRO A 78 -35.78 -25.83 -19.30
N GLU A 79 -36.02 -27.14 -19.31
CA GLU A 79 -35.30 -28.07 -20.20
C GLU A 79 -35.60 -27.82 -21.67
N ASN A 80 -36.82 -27.34 -22.00
CA ASN A 80 -37.18 -26.99 -23.37
C ASN A 80 -36.52 -25.66 -23.78
N ALA A 81 -36.44 -24.70 -22.86
CA ALA A 81 -35.73 -23.44 -23.08
C ALA A 81 -34.22 -23.66 -23.27
N ASP A 82 -33.60 -24.54 -22.48
CA ASP A 82 -32.19 -24.95 -22.64
C ASP A 82 -31.94 -25.62 -24.02
N ASN A 83 -32.96 -26.20 -24.64
CA ASN A 83 -32.91 -26.77 -25.99
C ASN A 83 -33.25 -25.78 -27.12
N GLY A 84 -33.41 -24.48 -26.81
CA GLY A 84 -33.69 -23.44 -27.80
C GLY A 84 -35.17 -23.26 -28.17
N ASP A 85 -36.11 -23.77 -27.38
CA ASP A 85 -37.55 -23.52 -27.60
C ASP A 85 -37.88 -22.04 -27.33
N LYS A 86 -38.02 -21.27 -28.40
CA LYS A 86 -38.30 -19.82 -28.35
C LYS A 86 -39.53 -19.48 -27.51
N GLN A 87 -40.58 -20.31 -27.56
CA GLN A 87 -41.80 -20.04 -26.81
C GLN A 87 -41.56 -20.17 -25.31
N GLU A 88 -40.79 -21.19 -24.89
CA GLU A 88 -40.46 -21.38 -23.47
C GLU A 88 -39.47 -20.33 -22.97
N ILE A 89 -38.49 -19.94 -23.79
CA ILE A 89 -37.60 -18.81 -23.49
C ILE A 89 -38.42 -17.52 -23.28
N ALA A 90 -39.34 -17.23 -24.20
CA ALA A 90 -40.23 -16.08 -24.09
C ALA A 90 -41.11 -16.13 -22.82
N ASN A 91 -41.68 -17.30 -22.49
CA ASN A 91 -42.47 -17.48 -21.27
C ASN A 91 -41.66 -17.17 -20.00
N ILE A 92 -40.41 -17.65 -19.93
CA ILE A 92 -39.51 -17.40 -18.79
C ILE A 92 -39.15 -15.93 -18.70
N ILE A 93 -38.83 -15.28 -19.83
CA ILE A 93 -38.52 -13.83 -19.85
C ILE A 93 -39.74 -13.02 -19.42
N PHE A 94 -40.95 -13.35 -19.91
CA PHE A 94 -42.16 -12.66 -19.49
C PHE A 94 -42.43 -12.79 -17.99
N ALA A 95 -42.19 -13.97 -17.41
CA ALA A 95 -42.30 -14.15 -15.97
C ALA A 95 -41.29 -13.27 -15.21
N LEU A 96 -40.04 -13.17 -15.68
CA LEU A 96 -39.04 -12.26 -15.11
C LEU A 96 -39.43 -10.78 -15.26
N LEU A 97 -39.94 -10.37 -16.42
CA LEU A 97 -40.43 -9.00 -16.63
C LEU A 97 -41.64 -8.67 -15.74
N PHE A 98 -42.51 -9.64 -15.48
CA PHE A 98 -43.62 -9.48 -14.54
C PHE A 98 -43.12 -9.28 -13.10
N ILE A 99 -42.11 -10.05 -12.68
CA ILE A 99 -41.48 -9.85 -11.37
C ILE A 99 -40.79 -8.49 -11.32
N LEU A 100 -40.12 -8.06 -12.40
CA LEU A 100 -39.50 -6.75 -12.48
C LEU A 100 -40.54 -5.62 -12.35
N TYR A 101 -41.68 -5.74 -13.03
CA TYR A 101 -42.79 -4.81 -12.91
C TYR A 101 -43.37 -4.77 -11.48
N LYS A 102 -43.47 -5.92 -10.81
CA LYS A 102 -44.00 -6.05 -9.45
C LYS A 102 -43.04 -5.48 -8.40
N ASN A 103 -41.75 -5.81 -8.48
CA ASN A 103 -40.75 -5.49 -7.46
C ASN A 103 -40.09 -4.12 -7.70
N GLN A 104 -39.93 -3.71 -8.97
CA GLN A 104 -39.16 -2.53 -9.38
C GLN A 104 -39.95 -1.64 -10.35
N ARG A 105 -41.22 -1.34 -10.02
CA ARG A 105 -42.18 -0.65 -10.90
C ARG A 105 -41.64 0.66 -11.50
N ALA A 106 -41.01 1.51 -10.69
CA ALA A 106 -40.47 2.78 -11.17
C ALA A 106 -39.36 2.61 -12.23
N LYS A 107 -38.47 1.62 -12.03
CA LYS A 107 -37.40 1.28 -12.99
C LYS A 107 -37.98 0.68 -14.25
N PHE A 108 -38.94 -0.22 -14.11
CA PHE A 108 -39.65 -0.81 -15.23
C PHE A 108 -40.35 0.27 -16.09
N ASP A 109 -41.01 1.25 -15.44
CA ASP A 109 -41.67 2.35 -16.12
C ASP A 109 -40.66 3.24 -16.88
N GLN A 110 -39.52 3.57 -16.28
CA GLN A 110 -38.43 4.33 -16.91
C GLN A 110 -37.86 3.63 -18.16
N ILE A 111 -37.68 2.31 -18.12
CA ILE A 111 -37.20 1.54 -19.27
C ILE A 111 -38.27 1.49 -20.36
N CYS A 112 -39.54 1.32 -19.97
CA CYS A 112 -40.64 1.35 -20.92
C CYS A 112 -40.84 2.71 -21.60
N GLU A 113 -40.43 3.82 -20.98
CA GLU A 113 -40.45 5.15 -21.61
C GLU A 113 -39.41 5.30 -22.72
N LYS A 114 -38.31 4.54 -22.67
CA LYS A 114 -37.25 4.54 -23.69
C LYS A 114 -37.55 3.61 -24.87
N LEU A 115 -38.54 2.74 -24.75
CA LEU A 115 -39.00 1.89 -25.85
C LEU A 115 -39.94 2.65 -26.78
N ASP A 116 -39.89 2.32 -28.07
CA ASP A 116 -40.86 2.80 -29.05
C ASP A 116 -42.29 2.55 -28.57
N GLY A 117 -43.18 3.52 -28.81
CA GLY A 117 -44.53 3.53 -28.23
C GLY A 117 -45.35 2.26 -28.52
N LYS A 118 -45.09 1.56 -29.62
CA LYS A 118 -45.70 0.27 -29.95
C LYS A 118 -45.22 -0.86 -29.04
N ASN A 119 -43.92 -0.94 -28.77
CA ASN A 119 -43.30 -1.96 -27.93
C ASN A 119 -43.62 -1.70 -26.45
N SER A 120 -43.54 -0.45 -26.01
CA SER A 120 -43.95 -0.03 -24.65
C SER A 120 -45.41 -0.38 -24.36
N ALA A 121 -46.33 -0.06 -25.28
CA ALA A 121 -47.74 -0.42 -25.14
C ALA A 121 -47.96 -1.94 -25.17
N GLY A 122 -47.19 -2.68 -25.98
CA GLY A 122 -47.25 -4.14 -26.06
C GLY A 122 -46.92 -4.81 -24.72
N ILE A 123 -45.78 -4.45 -24.12
CA ILE A 123 -45.34 -5.02 -22.83
C ILE A 123 -46.31 -4.61 -21.71
N ARG A 124 -46.71 -3.34 -21.64
CA ARG A 124 -47.66 -2.86 -20.62
C ARG A 124 -49.02 -3.57 -20.71
N ASN A 125 -49.52 -3.84 -21.93
CA ASN A 125 -50.77 -4.55 -22.12
C ASN A 125 -50.67 -6.03 -21.76
N LEU A 126 -49.55 -6.69 -22.04
CA LEU A 126 -49.29 -8.07 -21.62
C LEU A 126 -49.21 -8.17 -20.09
N LEU A 127 -48.50 -7.25 -19.43
CA LEU A 127 -48.37 -7.24 -17.97
C LEU A 127 -49.68 -6.89 -17.24
N LYS A 128 -50.49 -5.97 -17.78
CA LYS A 128 -51.85 -5.70 -17.24
C LYS A 128 -52.74 -6.94 -17.25
N ARG A 129 -52.57 -7.85 -18.23
CA ARG A 129 -53.30 -9.13 -18.23
C ARG A 129 -52.85 -9.99 -17.05
N PHE A 130 -51.54 -10.11 -16.81
CA PHE A 130 -51.03 -10.84 -15.65
C PHE A 130 -51.48 -10.23 -14.30
N ASP A 131 -51.51 -8.91 -14.18
CA ASP A 131 -51.99 -8.19 -12.98
C ASP A 131 -53.49 -8.43 -12.70
N ASN A 132 -54.31 -8.57 -13.76
CA ASN A 132 -55.72 -8.94 -13.64
C ASN A 132 -55.92 -10.41 -13.22
N PHE A 133 -54.98 -11.31 -13.54
CA PHE A 133 -55.07 -12.73 -13.20
C PHE A 133 -54.49 -13.06 -11.81
N ASP A 134 -53.44 -12.35 -11.35
CA ASP A 134 -52.87 -12.49 -9.98
C ASP A 134 -53.95 -12.21 -8.90
N ARG A 135 -54.96 -11.38 -9.22
CA ARG A 135 -56.09 -11.07 -8.32
C ARG A 135 -57.21 -12.12 -8.28
N LEU A 136 -57.26 -13.09 -9.21
CA LEU A 136 -58.40 -13.99 -9.37
C LEU A 136 -58.11 -15.48 -9.08
N SER A 137 -56.85 -15.93 -9.15
CA SER A 137 -56.38 -17.30 -8.80
C SER A 137 -54.96 -17.51 -9.35
N PRO A 138 -54.09 -18.35 -8.74
CA PRO A 138 -52.80 -18.71 -9.32
C PRO A 138 -52.99 -19.61 -10.54
N ILE A 139 -53.30 -19.00 -11.69
CA ILE A 139 -53.36 -19.67 -12.98
C ILE A 139 -51.93 -19.71 -13.53
N PRO A 140 -51.43 -20.88 -13.97
CA PRO A 140 -50.06 -20.99 -14.49
C PRO A 140 -49.86 -20.16 -15.77
N PHE A 141 -48.69 -19.52 -15.89
CA PHE A 141 -48.36 -18.49 -16.90
C PHE A 141 -48.68 -18.91 -18.35
N THR A 142 -48.45 -20.18 -18.70
CA THR A 142 -48.68 -20.70 -20.05
C THR A 142 -50.17 -20.75 -20.43
N SER A 143 -51.08 -20.85 -19.46
CA SER A 143 -52.54 -20.82 -19.71
C SER A 143 -53.04 -19.40 -20.04
N ILE A 144 -52.35 -18.37 -19.54
CA ILE A 144 -52.67 -16.96 -19.80
C ILE A 144 -52.20 -16.54 -21.20
N LEU A 145 -51.06 -17.09 -21.65
CA LEU A 145 -50.51 -16.82 -22.97
C LEU A 145 -51.28 -17.56 -24.09
N ASN A 146 -51.72 -18.80 -23.84
CA ASN A 146 -52.43 -19.63 -24.83
C ASN A 146 -53.91 -19.28 -25.05
N ASN A 147 -54.59 -18.61 -24.11
CA ASN A 147 -56.01 -18.25 -24.25
C ASN A 147 -56.29 -17.05 -25.19
N SER A 148 -55.34 -16.69 -26.04
CA SER A 148 -55.49 -15.61 -27.02
C SER A 148 -56.36 -15.99 -28.24
N SER A 149 -56.97 -17.19 -28.28
CA SER A 149 -57.52 -17.77 -29.51
C SER A 149 -58.97 -18.31 -29.47
N SER A 150 -59.74 -18.22 -28.38
CA SER A 150 -61.15 -18.67 -28.43
C SER A 150 -62.07 -18.04 -27.38
N ASN A 151 -63.02 -17.21 -27.84
CA ASN A 151 -64.18 -16.78 -27.05
C ASN A 151 -65.42 -16.83 -27.95
N ASN A 152 -66.34 -17.77 -27.68
CA ASN A 152 -67.75 -17.70 -28.04
C ASN A 152 -68.50 -18.85 -27.35
N LEU A 153 -69.22 -18.59 -26.27
CA LEU A 153 -70.27 -19.46 -25.77
C LEU A 153 -71.22 -18.62 -24.94
N PHE A 154 -72.45 -18.40 -25.42
CA PHE A 154 -73.72 -18.38 -24.69
C PHE A 154 -74.84 -17.86 -25.61
N SER A 155 -75.63 -18.76 -26.18
CA SER A 155 -77.01 -18.49 -26.56
C SER A 155 -77.86 -19.72 -26.21
N SER A 156 -78.74 -19.58 -25.23
CA SER A 156 -79.77 -20.59 -24.90
C SER A 156 -81.13 -20.08 -25.37
N GLN A 157 -81.78 -20.91 -26.17
CA GLN A 157 -83.18 -20.80 -26.57
C GLN A 157 -84.14 -21.29 -25.47
N ASN A 158 -85.43 -21.00 -25.70
CA ASN A 158 -86.66 -21.73 -25.30
C ASN A 158 -87.56 -20.96 -24.31
N SER A 159 -88.89 -21.02 -24.39
CA SER A 159 -89.90 -21.28 -25.42
C SER A 159 -91.27 -21.07 -24.72
N ASN A 160 -92.26 -20.58 -25.46
CA ASN A 160 -93.65 -20.42 -25.02
C ASN A 160 -94.33 -21.75 -24.70
N ILE A 161 -95.16 -21.83 -23.65
CA ILE A 161 -96.35 -22.70 -23.59
C ILE A 161 -97.48 -21.97 -22.85
N GLN A 162 -98.68 -22.09 -23.41
CA GLN A 162 -99.96 -21.48 -23.05
C GLN A 162 -100.99 -22.62 -22.80
N ILE A 163 -102.06 -22.34 -22.02
CA ILE A 163 -103.46 -22.88 -22.10
C ILE A 163 -104.04 -23.69 -20.89
N PHE A 164 -105.10 -23.08 -20.28
CA PHE A 164 -106.38 -23.56 -19.65
C PHE A 164 -106.39 -24.81 -18.74
N SER A 165 -106.80 -24.79 -17.45
CA SER A 165 -107.98 -24.30 -16.70
C SER A 165 -109.18 -25.27 -16.61
N SER A 166 -109.25 -26.10 -15.55
CA SER A 166 -110.49 -26.66 -14.97
C SER A 166 -110.32 -27.38 -13.60
N GLN A 167 -109.41 -26.92 -12.73
CA GLN A 167 -109.20 -27.44 -11.35
C GLN A 167 -109.10 -26.32 -10.28
N HIS A 168 -109.81 -25.21 -10.51
CA HIS A 168 -109.44 -23.91 -9.94
C HIS A 168 -109.48 -23.75 -8.40
N GLU A 169 -110.30 -24.47 -7.64
CA GLU A 169 -110.40 -24.21 -6.18
C GLU A 169 -109.47 -25.07 -5.31
N LYS A 170 -109.21 -26.33 -5.70
CA LYS A 170 -108.24 -27.20 -5.02
C LYS A 170 -106.80 -26.84 -5.39
N GLU A 171 -106.57 -26.47 -6.66
CA GLU A 171 -105.28 -25.96 -7.12
C GLU A 171 -104.96 -24.60 -6.49
N ASN A 172 -105.93 -23.70 -6.32
CA ASN A 172 -105.70 -22.41 -5.65
C ASN A 172 -105.24 -22.58 -4.19
N LEU A 173 -105.81 -23.54 -3.43
CA LEU A 173 -105.39 -23.80 -2.05
C LEU A 173 -104.00 -24.45 -1.98
N GLU A 174 -103.68 -25.37 -2.90
CA GLU A 174 -102.33 -25.93 -3.02
C GLU A 174 -101.32 -24.88 -3.49
N GLU A 175 -101.68 -23.98 -4.41
CA GLU A 175 -100.86 -22.86 -4.84
C GLU A 175 -100.60 -21.90 -3.68
N ILE A 176 -101.62 -21.53 -2.90
CA ILE A 176 -101.46 -20.68 -1.71
C ILE A 176 -100.50 -21.33 -0.71
N SER A 177 -100.57 -22.65 -0.50
CA SER A 177 -99.63 -23.38 0.35
C SER A 177 -98.20 -23.36 -0.22
N LYS A 178 -98.04 -23.60 -1.53
CA LYS A 178 -96.75 -23.49 -2.24
C LYS A 178 -96.17 -22.08 -2.14
N TYR A 179 -96.99 -21.03 -2.25
CA TYR A 179 -96.57 -19.64 -2.10
C TYR A 179 -96.14 -19.32 -0.66
N LYS A 180 -96.85 -19.83 0.35
CA LYS A 180 -96.42 -19.68 1.76
C LYS A 180 -95.09 -20.36 2.05
N ILE A 181 -94.88 -21.57 1.53
CA ILE A 181 -93.60 -22.27 1.67
C ILE A 181 -92.48 -21.49 0.97
N LYS A 182 -92.71 -21.05 -0.28
CA LYS A 182 -91.75 -20.19 -1.00
C LYS A 182 -91.46 -18.89 -0.26
N SER A 183 -92.46 -18.27 0.37
CA SER A 183 -92.28 -17.04 1.15
C SER A 183 -91.42 -17.29 2.39
N ALA A 184 -91.64 -18.39 3.11
CA ALA A 184 -90.83 -18.77 4.27
C ALA A 184 -89.39 -19.12 3.87
N GLU A 185 -89.20 -19.82 2.75
CA GLU A 185 -87.88 -20.09 2.18
C GLU A 185 -87.15 -18.81 1.77
N LEU A 186 -87.87 -17.85 1.17
CA LEU A 186 -87.33 -16.53 0.82
C LEU A 186 -86.91 -15.75 2.07
N GLU A 187 -87.74 -15.77 3.12
CA GLU A 187 -87.42 -15.10 4.39
C GLU A 187 -86.20 -15.74 5.08
N ALA A 188 -86.09 -17.07 5.05
CA ALA A 188 -84.93 -17.79 5.57
C ALA A 188 -83.65 -17.44 4.78
N LYS A 189 -83.73 -17.40 3.43
CA LYS A 189 -82.64 -16.96 2.57
C LYS A 189 -82.25 -15.50 2.84
N TYR A 190 -83.22 -14.63 3.08
CA TYR A 190 -82.97 -13.22 3.41
C TYR A 190 -82.19 -13.08 4.71
N LYS A 191 -82.61 -13.76 5.78
CA LYS A 191 -81.88 -13.77 7.07
C LYS A 191 -80.47 -14.33 6.94
N GLN A 192 -80.28 -15.34 6.10
CA GLN A 192 -78.95 -15.89 5.81
C GLN A 192 -78.07 -14.85 5.09
N ILE A 193 -78.59 -14.15 4.09
CA ILE A 193 -77.88 -13.07 3.39
C ILE A 193 -77.50 -11.95 4.35
N GLU A 194 -78.40 -11.54 5.26
CA GLU A 194 -78.14 -10.50 6.25
C GLU A 194 -77.01 -10.90 7.23
N SER A 195 -76.98 -12.17 7.65
CA SER A 195 -75.88 -12.71 8.46
C SER A 195 -74.55 -12.72 7.71
N ILE A 196 -74.56 -13.13 6.43
CA ILE A 196 -73.37 -13.12 5.58
C ILE A 196 -72.84 -11.69 5.38
N ASN A 197 -73.72 -10.73 5.09
CA ASN A 197 -73.36 -9.32 4.94
C ASN A 197 -72.74 -8.75 6.21
N SER A 198 -73.29 -9.09 7.38
CA SER A 198 -72.72 -8.64 8.66
C SER A 198 -71.29 -9.16 8.86
N LYS A 199 -71.04 -10.44 8.55
CA LYS A 199 -69.69 -11.04 8.61
C LYS A 199 -68.73 -10.44 7.58
N LEU A 200 -69.20 -10.19 6.36
CA LEU A 200 -68.40 -9.56 5.31
C LEU A 200 -67.99 -8.13 5.69
N ASN A 201 -68.89 -7.36 6.29
CA ASN A 201 -68.57 -6.01 6.77
C ASN A 201 -67.54 -6.02 7.90
N GLU A 202 -67.64 -6.99 8.83
CA GLU A 202 -66.64 -7.17 9.88
C GLU A 202 -65.27 -7.55 9.30
N GLN A 203 -65.23 -8.50 8.35
CA GLN A 203 -64.01 -8.87 7.64
C GLN A 203 -63.41 -7.70 6.87
N LEU A 204 -64.25 -6.88 6.22
CA LEU A 204 -63.80 -5.68 5.52
C LEU A 204 -63.17 -4.67 6.49
N GLY A 205 -63.78 -4.44 7.65
CA GLY A 205 -63.23 -3.55 8.67
C GLY A 205 -61.87 -4.05 9.21
N ASN A 206 -61.76 -5.36 9.47
CA ASN A 206 -60.49 -5.97 9.90
C ASN A 206 -59.41 -5.85 8.82
N ALA A 207 -59.73 -6.13 7.56
CA ALA A 207 -58.79 -6.00 6.45
C ALA A 207 -58.32 -4.55 6.24
N GLN A 208 -59.22 -3.56 6.43
CA GLN A 208 -58.86 -2.14 6.39
C GLN A 208 -57.90 -1.74 7.51
N ASN A 209 -58.12 -2.25 8.72
CA ASN A 209 -57.22 -2.01 9.85
C ASN A 209 -55.84 -2.65 9.62
N GLU A 210 -55.80 -3.90 9.15
CA GLU A 210 -54.55 -4.59 8.80
C GLU A 210 -53.79 -3.85 7.69
N PHE A 211 -54.50 -3.31 6.70
CA PHE A 211 -53.90 -2.49 5.65
C PHE A 211 -53.26 -1.21 6.21
N ALA A 212 -53.96 -0.49 7.08
CA ALA A 212 -53.42 0.71 7.72
C ALA A 212 -52.19 0.40 8.60
N ASP A 213 -52.19 -0.73 9.30
CA ASP A 213 -51.04 -1.18 10.08
C ASP A 213 -49.84 -1.54 9.20
N LEU A 214 -50.07 -2.19 8.05
CA LEU A 214 -49.03 -2.50 7.08
C LEU A 214 -48.45 -1.24 6.44
N GLU A 215 -49.29 -0.26 6.09
CA GLU A 215 -48.86 1.03 5.56
C GLU A 215 -47.96 1.78 6.56
N ASN A 216 -48.37 1.80 7.84
CA ASN A 216 -47.54 2.37 8.91
C ASN A 216 -46.20 1.64 9.10
N LYS A 217 -46.19 0.30 9.00
CA LYS A 217 -44.94 -0.48 9.06
C LYS A 217 -44.05 -0.20 7.86
N PHE A 218 -44.62 -0.04 6.68
CA PHE A 218 -43.90 0.28 5.46
C PHE A 218 -43.20 1.65 5.57
N GLU A 219 -43.91 2.68 6.02
CA GLU A 219 -43.31 4.01 6.18
C GLU A 219 -42.20 4.03 7.25
N ARG A 220 -42.35 3.28 8.35
CA ARG A 220 -41.27 3.11 9.34
C ARG A 220 -40.05 2.42 8.76
N LEU A 221 -40.25 1.36 7.96
CA LEU A 221 -39.15 0.65 7.30
C LEU A 221 -38.42 1.56 6.30
N LYS A 222 -39.18 2.33 5.51
CA LYS A 222 -38.65 3.30 4.56
C LYS A 222 -37.85 4.40 5.26
N GLN A 223 -38.32 4.90 6.40
CA GLN A 223 -37.56 5.86 7.20
C GLN A 223 -36.26 5.26 7.74
N ALA A 224 -36.31 4.04 8.29
CA ALA A 224 -35.12 3.34 8.79
C ALA A 224 -34.11 3.05 7.67
N ASP A 225 -34.58 2.76 6.45
CA ASP A 225 -33.74 2.57 5.27
C ASP A 225 -33.03 3.88 4.87
N ASN A 226 -33.75 5.00 4.85
CA ASN A 226 -33.17 6.32 4.59
C ASN A 226 -32.11 6.71 5.64
N GLU A 227 -32.35 6.43 6.93
CA GLU A 227 -31.38 6.69 8.00
C GLU A 227 -30.12 5.83 7.86
N LYS A 228 -30.27 4.57 7.46
CA LYS A 228 -29.13 3.69 7.15
C LYS A 228 -28.37 4.17 5.93
N GLN A 229 -29.06 4.59 4.87
CA GLN A 229 -28.44 5.12 3.66
C GLN A 229 -27.62 6.38 3.96
N GLY A 230 -28.16 7.29 4.78
CA GLY A 230 -27.42 8.47 5.24
C GLY A 230 -26.19 8.11 6.09
N SER A 231 -26.29 7.07 6.92
CA SER A 231 -25.15 6.58 7.71
C SER A 231 -24.06 5.96 6.83
N ILE A 232 -24.43 5.24 5.77
CA ILE A 232 -23.50 4.68 4.78
C ILE A 232 -22.79 5.80 4.02
N GLU A 233 -23.52 6.85 3.63
CA GLU A 233 -22.94 8.00 2.94
C GLU A 233 -21.91 8.73 3.82
N LEU A 234 -22.22 8.94 5.11
CA LEU A 234 -21.28 9.52 6.07
C LEU A 234 -20.02 8.66 6.24
N LEU A 235 -20.18 7.34 6.35
CA LEU A 235 -19.05 6.41 6.43
C LEU A 235 -18.18 6.46 5.17
N ASN A 236 -18.79 6.55 3.98
CA ASN A 236 -18.06 6.67 2.72
C ASN A 236 -17.26 7.98 2.63
N ILE A 237 -17.79 9.09 3.17
CA ILE A 237 -17.07 10.37 3.26
C ILE A 237 -15.86 10.21 4.18
N GLN A 238 -16.05 9.66 5.39
CA GLN A 238 -14.95 9.43 6.33
C GLN A 238 -13.87 8.51 5.75
N LEU A 239 -14.27 7.46 5.02
CA LEU A 239 -13.33 6.53 4.39
C LEU A 239 -12.50 7.22 3.31
N ARG A 240 -13.10 8.15 2.55
CA ARG A 240 -12.39 8.97 1.56
C ARG A 240 -11.38 9.89 2.24
N GLU A 241 -11.79 10.61 3.29
CA GLU A 241 -10.89 11.51 4.05
C GLU A 241 -9.68 10.75 4.60
N ILE A 242 -9.90 9.58 5.23
CA ILE A 242 -8.81 8.72 5.73
C ILE A 242 -7.90 8.24 4.60
N THR A 243 -8.46 7.95 3.42
CA THR A 243 -7.67 7.52 2.26
C THR A 243 -6.77 8.66 1.76
N ASP A 244 -7.31 9.88 1.66
CA ASP A 244 -6.55 11.07 1.27
C ASP A 244 -5.45 11.38 2.29
N GLU A 245 -5.76 11.34 3.60
CA GLU A 245 -4.77 11.50 4.67
C GLU A 245 -3.65 10.44 4.57
N MET A 246 -4.00 9.18 4.31
CA MET A 246 -3.01 8.11 4.16
C MET A 246 -2.08 8.34 2.95
N GLU A 247 -2.60 8.88 1.85
CA GLU A 247 -1.82 9.19 0.66
C GLU A 247 -0.85 10.36 0.90
N THR A 248 -1.29 11.40 1.59
CA THR A 248 -0.40 12.49 2.02
C THR A 248 0.72 11.99 2.96
N LEU A 249 0.39 11.12 3.92
CA LEU A 249 1.39 10.51 4.80
C LEU A 249 2.38 9.64 4.04
N ARG A 250 1.93 8.85 3.06
CA ARG A 250 2.83 8.08 2.18
C ARG A 250 3.80 8.97 1.42
N TYR A 251 3.32 10.10 0.90
CA TYR A 251 4.16 11.07 0.20
C TYR A 251 5.23 11.66 1.12
N THR A 252 4.83 12.20 2.27
CA THR A 252 5.77 12.77 3.26
C THR A 252 6.81 11.76 3.74
N ASN A 253 6.42 10.51 3.97
CA ASN A 253 7.34 9.45 4.38
C ASN A 253 8.36 9.12 3.27
N SER A 254 7.94 9.16 1.99
CA SER A 254 8.85 9.01 0.85
C SER A 254 9.89 10.13 0.78
N GLU A 255 9.47 11.38 1.04
CA GLU A 255 10.38 12.53 1.09
C GLU A 255 11.38 12.42 2.24
N LEU A 256 10.90 12.10 3.45
CA LEU A 256 11.75 11.90 4.63
C LEU A 256 12.77 10.79 4.41
N LEU A 257 12.40 9.67 3.76
CA LEU A 257 13.34 8.62 3.40
C LEU A 257 14.44 9.09 2.44
N LYS A 258 14.10 9.95 1.46
CA LYS A 258 15.09 10.54 0.56
C LYS A 258 16.03 11.48 1.29
N GLU A 259 15.51 12.32 2.18
CA GLU A 259 16.31 13.22 3.01
C GLU A 259 17.26 12.46 3.93
N LEU A 260 16.76 11.41 4.59
CA LEU A 260 17.56 10.56 5.47
C LEU A 260 18.70 9.87 4.70
N LYS A 261 18.41 9.34 3.50
CA LYS A 261 19.44 8.77 2.62
C LYS A 261 20.50 9.81 2.24
N SER A 262 20.07 11.00 1.80
CA SER A 262 20.97 12.10 1.44
C SER A 262 21.83 12.56 2.61
N LEU A 263 21.25 12.66 3.81
CA LEU A 263 21.97 13.03 5.03
C LEU A 263 23.00 11.97 5.42
N ASN A 264 22.63 10.69 5.36
CA ASN A 264 23.52 9.59 5.67
C ASN A 264 24.72 9.51 4.69
N GLU A 265 24.48 9.77 3.40
CA GLU A 265 25.55 9.87 2.40
C GLU A 265 26.49 11.06 2.69
N ARG A 266 25.94 12.23 3.03
CA ARG A 266 26.75 13.40 3.41
C ARG A 266 27.59 13.12 4.65
N HIS A 267 27.00 12.50 5.67
CA HIS A 267 27.71 12.13 6.89
C HIS A 267 28.84 11.12 6.60
N SER A 268 28.55 10.08 5.81
CA SER A 268 29.55 9.08 5.41
C SER A 268 30.74 9.71 4.68
N ARG A 269 30.49 10.65 3.75
CA ARG A 269 31.56 11.39 3.05
C ARG A 269 32.37 12.28 4.01
N ALA A 270 31.70 12.97 4.95
CA ALA A 270 32.37 13.82 5.93
C ALA A 270 33.27 13.02 6.88
N VAL A 271 32.80 11.87 7.35
CA VAL A 271 33.57 10.95 8.19
C VAL A 271 34.78 10.42 7.44
N GLN A 272 34.60 9.96 6.18
CA GLN A 272 35.71 9.47 5.36
C GLN A 272 36.76 10.56 5.10
N LYS A 273 36.33 11.80 4.83
CA LYS A 273 37.25 12.93 4.66
C LYS A 273 38.03 13.20 5.94
N SER A 274 37.33 13.29 7.07
CA SER A 274 37.96 13.54 8.37
C SER A 274 38.96 12.45 8.76
N ALA A 275 38.65 11.18 8.46
CA ALA A 275 39.55 10.06 8.69
C ALA A 275 40.83 10.15 7.85
N LYS A 276 40.74 10.57 6.57
CA LYS A 276 41.90 10.81 5.71
C LYS A 276 42.76 11.96 6.23
N ASP A 277 42.12 13.07 6.62
CA ASP A 277 42.82 14.24 7.13
C ASP A 277 43.54 13.91 8.45
N LEU A 278 42.90 13.14 9.34
CA LEU A 278 43.49 12.69 10.60
C LEU A 278 44.69 11.77 10.38
N LYS A 279 44.59 10.81 9.45
CA LYS A 279 45.71 9.94 9.09
C LYS A 279 46.90 10.72 8.53
N SER A 280 46.65 11.70 7.66
CA SER A 280 47.72 12.56 7.13
C SER A 280 48.39 13.37 8.25
N LYS A 281 47.62 13.85 9.22
CA LYS A 281 48.16 14.57 10.39
C LYS A 281 48.94 13.66 11.33
N GLU A 282 48.50 12.42 11.51
CA GLU A 282 49.22 11.40 12.29
C GLU A 282 50.58 11.08 11.66
N GLU A 283 50.64 10.94 10.33
CA GLU A 283 51.89 10.77 9.57
C GLU A 283 52.83 11.99 9.73
N GLU A 284 52.30 13.21 9.65
CA GLU A 284 53.07 14.45 9.88
C GLU A 284 53.65 14.51 11.30
N VAL A 285 52.86 14.17 12.32
CA VAL A 285 53.31 14.11 13.71
C VAL A 285 54.39 13.04 13.90
N GLY A 286 54.25 11.87 13.25
CA GLY A 286 55.27 10.83 13.25
C GLY A 286 56.62 11.34 12.71
N LEU A 287 56.61 12.06 11.59
CA LEU A 287 57.82 12.68 11.02
C LEU A 287 58.42 13.74 11.94
N LEU A 288 57.59 14.54 12.61
CA LEU A 288 58.05 15.53 13.59
C LEU A 288 58.71 14.87 14.80
N TYR A 289 58.19 13.75 15.30
CA TYR A 289 58.81 12.97 16.37
C TYR A 289 60.19 12.43 15.96
N ILE A 290 60.32 11.86 14.76
CA ILE A 290 61.61 11.40 14.23
C ILE A 290 62.61 12.55 14.16
N ARG A 291 62.17 13.72 13.68
CA ARG A 291 63.01 14.92 13.62
C ARG A 291 63.43 15.41 15.01
N LEU A 292 62.51 15.40 15.97
CA LEU A 292 62.79 15.79 17.34
C LEU A 292 63.83 14.86 17.98
N ASP A 293 63.69 13.54 17.81
CA ASP A 293 64.66 12.55 18.30
C ASP A 293 66.06 12.78 17.69
N ALA A 294 66.14 13.06 16.39
CA ALA A 294 67.41 13.39 15.74
C ALA A 294 68.05 14.67 16.31
N LEU A 295 67.26 15.71 16.58
CA LEU A 295 67.76 16.94 17.19
C LEU A 295 68.24 16.71 18.64
N VAL A 296 67.51 15.91 19.43
CA VAL A 296 67.93 15.55 20.78
C VAL A 296 69.28 14.83 20.76
N LYS A 297 69.47 13.87 19.84
CA LYS A 297 70.76 13.18 19.66
C LYS A 297 71.88 14.17 19.33
N GLN A 298 71.66 15.08 18.38
CA GLN A 298 72.64 16.12 18.04
C GLN A 298 73.01 17.02 19.22
N ILE A 299 72.04 17.38 20.07
CA ILE A 299 72.31 18.15 21.30
C ILE A 299 73.20 17.34 22.25
N THR A 300 72.89 16.07 22.50
CA THR A 300 73.70 15.23 23.39
C THR A 300 75.14 15.01 22.88
N GLU A 301 75.30 14.87 21.56
CA GLU A 301 76.62 14.80 20.92
C GLU A 301 77.39 16.12 21.08
N LYS A 302 76.70 17.25 20.89
CA LYS A 302 77.28 18.57 21.10
C LYS A 302 77.72 18.77 22.56
N ASP A 303 76.89 18.44 23.55
CA ASP A 303 77.23 18.56 24.97
C ASP A 303 78.46 17.70 25.33
N SER A 304 78.56 16.49 24.76
CA SER A 304 79.74 15.63 24.89
C SER A 304 81.00 16.28 24.29
N SER A 305 80.87 16.86 23.09
CA SER A 305 81.98 17.57 22.43
C SER A 305 82.42 18.82 23.20
N GLU A 306 81.48 19.55 23.82
CA GLU A 306 81.77 20.72 24.66
C GLU A 306 82.51 20.32 25.95
N ASN A 307 82.12 19.21 26.58
CA ASN A 307 82.84 18.67 27.74
C ASN A 307 84.26 18.24 27.36
N LYS A 308 84.44 17.64 26.19
CA LYS A 308 85.78 17.31 25.66
C LYS A 308 86.61 18.57 25.41
N LEU A 309 86.01 19.64 24.89
CA LEU A 309 86.68 20.93 24.70
C LEU A 309 87.14 21.51 26.04
N LYS A 310 86.26 21.58 27.04
CA LYS A 310 86.61 22.06 28.40
C LYS A 310 87.76 21.27 29.01
N PHE A 311 87.77 19.95 28.81
CA PHE A 311 88.88 19.11 29.25
C PHE A 311 90.20 19.45 28.56
N MET A 312 90.19 19.67 27.24
CA MET A 312 91.38 20.11 26.50
C MET A 312 91.84 21.51 26.92
N GLU A 313 90.92 22.45 27.13
CA GLU A 313 91.23 23.80 27.65
C GLU A 313 91.91 23.72 29.01
N GLN A 314 91.44 22.85 29.91
CA GLN A 314 92.08 22.62 31.21
C GLN A 314 93.50 22.04 31.05
N GLN A 315 93.71 21.09 30.12
CA GLN A 315 95.05 20.57 29.86
C GLN A 315 96.00 21.65 29.34
N ILE A 316 95.53 22.52 28.44
CA ILE A 316 96.32 23.65 27.93
C ILE A 316 96.66 24.62 29.06
N ALA A 317 95.70 24.97 29.91
CA ALA A 317 95.94 25.86 31.05
C ALA A 317 97.00 25.28 32.01
N ASN A 318 96.92 23.97 32.30
CA ASN A 318 97.94 23.28 33.11
C ASN A 318 99.32 23.34 32.44
N GLN A 319 99.41 23.06 31.13
CA GLN A 319 100.67 23.14 30.39
C GLN A 319 101.25 24.57 30.38
N GLN A 320 100.41 25.59 30.21
CA GLN A 320 100.81 27.00 30.28
C GLN A 320 101.38 27.34 31.66
N GLY A 321 100.73 26.90 32.74
CA GLY A 321 101.25 27.05 34.11
C GLY A 321 102.63 26.41 34.29
N THR A 322 102.80 25.16 33.84
CA THR A 322 104.11 24.48 33.87
C THR A 322 105.17 25.23 33.07
N ILE A 323 104.83 25.75 31.89
CA ILE A 323 105.74 26.56 31.06
C ILE A 323 106.14 27.83 31.80
N GLU A 324 105.20 28.50 32.49
CA GLU A 324 105.47 29.72 33.24
C GLU A 324 106.37 29.46 34.46
N GLU A 325 106.14 28.38 35.20
CA GLU A 325 107.03 27.92 36.28
C GLU A 325 108.44 27.61 35.75
N LEU A 326 108.56 26.89 34.63
CA LEU A 326 109.84 26.60 33.99
C LEU A 326 110.54 27.88 33.52
N ARG A 327 109.79 28.85 32.98
CA ARG A 327 110.32 30.17 32.58
C ARG A 327 110.85 30.94 33.77
N SER A 328 110.08 31.06 34.86
CA SER A 328 110.53 31.71 36.09
C SER A 328 111.73 31.00 36.72
N GLY A 329 111.75 29.66 36.70
CA GLY A 329 112.89 28.87 37.16
C GLY A 329 114.15 29.10 36.32
N LEU A 330 114.00 29.17 35.00
CA LEU A 330 115.09 29.49 34.07
C LEU A 330 115.61 30.93 34.28
N GLU A 331 114.71 31.90 34.46
CA GLU A 331 115.06 33.30 34.74
C GLU A 331 115.84 33.43 36.06
N GLN A 332 115.37 32.78 37.13
CA GLN A 332 116.13 32.72 38.39
C GLN A 332 117.49 32.05 38.23
N ALA A 333 117.58 30.96 37.45
CA ALA A 333 118.85 30.29 37.18
C ALA A 333 119.80 31.20 36.38
N LEU A 334 119.27 31.95 35.41
CA LEU A 334 120.01 32.93 34.62
C LEU A 334 120.52 34.08 35.49
N ASP A 335 119.70 34.60 36.40
CA ASP A 335 120.11 35.64 37.35
C ASP A 335 121.22 35.16 38.29
N ARG A 336 121.13 33.93 38.80
CA ARG A 336 122.20 33.31 39.60
C ARG A 336 123.48 33.14 38.79
N ALA A 337 123.37 32.70 37.53
CA ALA A 337 124.50 32.56 36.64
C ALA A 337 125.16 33.92 36.35
N ASN A 338 124.37 34.96 36.08
CA ASN A 338 124.84 36.34 35.89
C ASN A 338 125.50 36.90 37.16
N PHE A 339 124.97 36.60 38.34
CA PHE A 339 125.60 36.97 39.62
C PHE A 339 126.95 36.26 39.80
N ALA A 340 127.00 34.95 39.55
CA ALA A 340 128.22 34.17 39.60
C ALA A 340 129.26 34.67 38.57
N GLU A 341 128.83 35.06 37.37
CA GLU A 341 129.70 35.67 36.36
C GLU A 341 130.26 37.01 36.84
N LYS A 342 129.44 37.88 37.43
CA LYS A 342 129.91 39.14 38.05
C LYS A 342 130.92 38.89 39.17
N GLU A 343 130.70 37.89 40.03
CA GLU A 343 131.68 37.48 41.03
C GLU A 343 132.97 36.97 40.39
N LEU A 344 132.89 36.14 39.34
CA LEU A 344 134.05 35.62 38.63
C LEU A 344 134.84 36.74 37.96
N ILE A 345 134.17 37.73 37.36
CA ILE A 345 134.80 38.96 36.83
C ILE A 345 135.48 39.74 37.96
N LYS A 346 134.86 39.85 39.14
CA LYS A 346 135.46 40.48 40.33
C LYS A 346 136.72 39.73 40.80
N TYR A 347 136.68 38.39 40.83
CA TYR A 347 137.84 37.55 41.12
C TYR A 347 138.93 37.68 40.05
N LYS A 348 138.59 37.75 38.76
CA LYS A 348 139.55 38.06 37.68
C LYS A 348 140.15 39.46 37.79
N GLY A 349 139.36 40.44 38.23
CA GLY A 349 139.84 41.80 38.53
C GLY A 349 140.83 41.83 39.69
N LEU A 350 140.66 40.95 40.68
CA LEU A 350 141.64 40.73 41.77
C LEU A 350 142.88 39.94 41.31
N HIS A 351 142.74 39.07 40.31
CA HIS A 351 143.82 38.18 39.86
C HIS A 351 144.72 38.79 38.76
N ASN A 352 144.33 39.89 38.12
CA ASN A 352 145.14 40.61 37.11
C ASN A 352 146.39 41.33 37.66
N ASN A 353 146.76 41.12 38.93
CA ASN A 353 148.03 41.52 39.54
C ASN A 353 149.02 40.36 39.77
N SER A 354 148.78 39.16 39.24
CA SER A 354 149.80 38.09 39.25
C SER A 354 149.66 37.11 38.07
N ILE A 355 150.47 37.40 37.04
CA ILE A 355 151.30 36.46 36.25
C ILE A 355 150.59 35.33 35.46
N ASN A 356 150.47 35.59 34.15
CA ASN A 356 150.99 34.85 32.97
C ASN A 356 151.45 33.37 33.05
N LEU A 357 151.29 32.70 31.88
CA LEU A 357 151.80 31.40 31.38
C LEU A 357 150.96 30.16 31.74
N GLN A 358 150.68 29.18 30.85
CA GLN A 358 150.71 28.99 29.39
C GLN A 358 150.17 27.55 29.13
N ASN A 359 149.40 27.34 28.05
CA ASN A 359 149.40 26.19 27.09
C ASN A 359 149.46 24.72 27.60
N ASN A 360 148.85 23.68 27.00
CA ASN A 360 148.05 23.46 25.80
C ASN A 360 147.59 21.98 25.77
N ALA A 361 146.65 21.69 24.86
CA ALA A 361 146.36 20.41 24.18
C ALA A 361 145.50 19.36 24.93
N THR A 362 144.69 18.49 24.30
CA THR A 362 143.91 18.36 23.03
C THR A 362 143.27 16.96 23.16
N PHE A 363 142.05 16.69 22.66
CA PHE A 363 141.58 15.43 21.98
C PHE A 363 140.03 15.49 21.92
N GLN A 364 139.44 15.74 20.73
CA GLN A 364 138.86 14.74 19.79
C GLN A 364 137.68 13.96 20.38
N ASN A 365 136.59 13.62 19.68
CA ASN A 365 135.99 13.93 18.37
C ASN A 365 134.64 13.16 18.39
N ASP A 366 133.65 13.65 17.64
CA ASP A 366 132.65 12.87 16.86
C ASP A 366 131.72 11.89 17.63
N SER A 367 130.46 11.60 17.25
CA SER A 367 129.67 11.81 16.04
C SER A 367 128.20 11.48 16.35
N ASP A 368 127.33 12.06 15.55
CA ASP A 368 126.01 11.61 15.08
C ASP A 368 125.65 10.12 15.27
N ASN A 369 124.38 9.82 15.60
CA ASN A 369 123.40 9.36 14.59
C ASN A 369 121.97 9.12 15.12
N SER A 370 121.01 9.64 14.36
CA SER A 370 119.72 9.07 13.88
C SER A 370 118.68 8.43 14.84
N ILE A 371 117.51 9.07 14.86
CA ILE A 371 116.16 8.57 14.48
C ILE A 371 115.77 7.13 14.88
N SER A 372 114.66 7.03 15.64
CA SER A 372 113.66 5.97 15.44
C SER A 372 112.26 6.50 15.77
N LEU A 373 111.45 6.68 14.72
CA LEU A 373 109.99 6.73 14.79
C LEU A 373 109.48 5.38 15.25
N HIS A 374 108.62 5.36 16.27
CA HIS A 374 107.66 4.28 16.41
C HIS A 374 106.25 4.86 16.59
N ASP A 375 105.44 4.55 15.58
CA ASP A 375 104.00 4.67 15.55
C ASP A 375 103.37 3.88 16.71
N ASP A 376 102.50 4.54 17.48
CA ASP A 376 101.46 3.87 18.26
C ASP A 376 100.09 4.47 17.87
N LEU A 377 99.60 3.99 16.74
CA LEU A 377 98.23 4.12 16.27
C LEU A 377 97.54 2.75 16.44
N THR A 378 96.97 2.48 17.62
CA THR A 378 95.89 1.48 17.74
C THR A 378 95.03 1.72 18.97
N SER A 379 93.84 2.32 18.77
CA SER A 379 92.60 1.91 19.44
C SER A 379 91.43 2.79 19.01
N CYS A 380 90.66 2.33 18.03
CA CYS A 380 89.21 2.51 17.96
C CYS A 380 88.68 1.67 16.79
N LYS A 381 88.34 0.40 17.07
CA LYS A 381 87.42 -0.35 16.20
C LYS A 381 86.02 0.21 16.45
N ILE A 382 85.56 1.02 15.51
CA ILE A 382 84.15 1.37 15.35
C ILE A 382 83.45 0.10 14.86
N ALA A 383 82.49 -0.39 15.63
CA ALA A 383 81.58 -1.43 15.20
C ALA A 383 80.50 -0.80 14.31
N GLU A 384 80.56 -1.10 13.01
CA GLU A 384 79.43 -0.95 12.10
C GLU A 384 78.34 -1.97 12.49
N ASN A 385 77.25 -1.48 13.07
CA ASN A 385 75.99 -2.23 13.13
C ASN A 385 75.03 -1.62 12.10
N HIS A 386 75.13 -2.09 10.86
CA HIS A 386 74.00 -2.03 9.94
C HIS A 386 73.02 -3.15 10.30
N ARG A 387 71.95 -2.81 11.01
CA ARG A 387 70.73 -3.61 11.06
C ARG A 387 69.67 -2.90 10.22
N PHE A 388 69.50 -3.39 8.99
CA PHE A 388 68.23 -3.27 8.29
C PHE A 388 67.25 -4.26 8.92
N TYR A 389 66.16 -3.77 9.49
CA TYR A 389 64.89 -4.49 9.61
C TYR A 389 63.75 -3.46 9.75
N PHE A 390 62.76 -3.64 8.85
CA PHE A 390 61.49 -2.92 8.63
C PHE A 390 61.53 -1.60 7.87
#